data_AF-E3HE30-F1
#
_entry.id   AF-E3HE30-F1
#
_cell.length_a   1.000
_cell.length_b   1.000
_cell.length_c   1.000
_cell.angle_alpha   90.00
_cell.angle_beta   90.00
_cell.angle_gamma   90.00
#
_symmetry.space_group_name_H-M   'P 1'
#
loop_
_entity.id
_entity.type
_entity.pdbx_description
1 polymer ?
#
loop_
_entity_poly.entity_id
_entity_poly.type
_entity_poly.pdbx_seq_one_letter_code
_entity_poly.pdbx_strand_id
1 'polypeptide(L)'
;MPQAFKRHNILFSDEEWELITDKAKELKISVSEFIRKTMAKEIQERENQDLLNYINQNCEFVSPEEEKDIMLLLEDIDLNDDSDGVEVTVDDILQG
;
A
#
# COMPACT_ATOMS: atom_id res chain seq x y z
N MET A 1 -1.74 -11.56 -18.14
CA MET A 1 -3.16 -11.97 -18.02
C MET A 1 -4.03 -11.01 -18.82
N PRO A 2 -5.14 -11.45 -19.45
CA PRO A 2 -6.03 -10.53 -20.18
C PRO A 2 -6.71 -9.56 -19.20
N GLN A 3 -6.65 -8.26 -19.51
CA GLN A 3 -7.28 -7.23 -18.71
C GLN A 3 -8.77 -7.11 -19.07
N ALA A 4 -9.65 -7.29 -18.09
CA ALA A 4 -11.09 -7.11 -18.27
C ALA A 4 -11.53 -5.72 -17.80
N PHE A 5 -12.15 -4.94 -18.69
CA PHE A 5 -12.76 -3.66 -18.34
C PHE A 5 -14.24 -3.86 -17.98
N LYS A 6 -14.62 -3.56 -16.75
CA LYS A 6 -16.02 -3.59 -16.29
C LYS A 6 -16.57 -2.16 -16.18
N ARG A 7 -17.78 -1.94 -16.68
CA ARG A 7 -18.52 -0.67 -16.53
C ARG A 7 -19.62 -0.86 -15.49
N HIS A 8 -19.66 0.03 -14.51
CA HIS A 8 -20.68 0.07 -13.47
C HIS A 8 -21.23 1.49 -13.36
N ASN A 9 -22.55 1.60 -13.21
CA ASN A 9 -23.20 2.86 -12.92
C ASN A 9 -23.33 2.99 -11.40
N ILE A 10 -23.00 4.17 -10.88
CA ILE A 10 -23.03 4.48 -9.45
C ILE A 10 -23.76 5.81 -9.33
N LEU A 11 -24.62 5.93 -8.33
CA LEU A 11 -25.32 7.19 -8.04
C LEU A 11 -24.48 8.00 -7.06
N PHE A 12 -24.34 9.29 -7.32
CA PHE A 12 -23.73 10.27 -6.44
C PHE A 12 -24.74 11.37 -6.18
N SER A 13 -24.66 12.01 -5.01
CA SER A 13 -25.26 13.33 -4.84
C SER A 13 -24.52 14.37 -5.70
N ASP A 14 -25.14 15.52 -5.93
CA ASP A 14 -24.51 16.60 -6.69
C ASP A 14 -23.22 17.10 -5.99
N GLU A 15 -23.25 17.19 -4.65
CA GLU A 15 -22.10 17.60 -3.82
C GLU A 15 -20.93 16.59 -3.91
N GLU A 16 -21.23 15.29 -3.84
CA GLU A 16 -20.23 14.24 -3.98
C GLU A 16 -19.60 14.27 -5.38
N TRP A 17 -20.42 14.46 -6.41
CA TRP A 17 -19.96 14.51 -7.79
C TRP A 17 -19.07 15.73 -8.05
N GLU A 18 -19.44 16.90 -7.54
CA GLU A 18 -18.62 18.11 -7.65
C GLU A 18 -17.26 17.91 -6.96
N LEU A 19 -17.25 17.43 -5.72
CA LEU A 19 -16.03 17.14 -4.97
C LEU A 19 -15.09 16.17 -5.72
N ILE A 20 -15.64 15.05 -6.22
CA ILE A 20 -14.88 14.02 -6.93
C ILE A 20 -14.31 14.58 -8.24
N THR A 21 -15.14 15.31 -9.01
CA THR A 21 -14.72 15.85 -10.32
C THR A 21 -13.67 16.93 -10.15
N ASP A 22 -13.79 17.80 -9.16
CA ASP A 22 -12.80 18.85 -8.90
C ASP A 22 -11.47 18.28 -8.46
N LYS A 23 -11.48 17.25 -7.59
CA LYS A 23 -10.24 16.57 -7.22
C LYS A 23 -9.58 15.86 -8.40
N ALA A 24 -10.37 15.21 -9.27
CA ALA A 24 -9.84 14.59 -10.48
C ALA A 24 -9.22 15.63 -11.44
N LYS A 25 -9.85 16.81 -11.59
CA LYS A 25 -9.31 17.93 -12.39
C LYS A 25 -7.99 18.45 -11.81
N GLU A 26 -7.92 18.67 -10.50
CA GLU A 26 -6.70 19.13 -9.80
C GLU A 26 -5.52 18.19 -10.09
N LEU A 27 -5.78 16.89 -10.02
CA LEU A 27 -4.81 15.82 -10.29
C LEU A 27 -4.58 15.57 -11.79
N LYS A 28 -5.29 16.27 -12.68
CA LYS A 28 -5.22 16.13 -14.15
C LYS A 28 -5.44 14.69 -14.64
N ILE A 29 -6.35 13.96 -13.99
CA ILE A 29 -6.72 12.58 -14.36
C ILE A 29 -8.23 12.47 -14.61
N SER A 30 -8.64 11.37 -15.22
CA SER A 30 -10.08 11.11 -15.41
C SER A 30 -10.76 10.72 -14.09
N VAL A 31 -12.06 11.02 -13.96
CA VAL A 31 -12.85 10.62 -12.78
C VAL A 31 -12.82 9.11 -12.56
N SER A 32 -12.94 8.31 -13.63
CA SER A 32 -12.86 6.85 -13.52
C SER A 32 -11.49 6.35 -13.06
N GLU A 33 -10.42 7.07 -13.39
CA GLU A 33 -9.08 6.76 -12.92
C GLU A 33 -8.91 7.14 -11.46
N PHE A 34 -9.38 8.33 -11.07
CA PHE A 34 -9.38 8.78 -9.68
C PHE A 34 -10.13 7.79 -8.78
N ILE A 35 -11.38 7.44 -9.13
CA ILE A 35 -12.18 6.48 -8.37
C ILE A 35 -11.46 5.13 -8.25
N ARG A 36 -10.87 4.62 -9.34
CA ARG A 36 -10.14 3.34 -9.32
C ARG A 36 -8.92 3.38 -8.39
N LYS A 37 -8.12 4.44 -8.48
CA LYS A 37 -6.92 4.60 -7.65
C LYS A 37 -7.28 4.75 -6.17
N THR A 38 -8.29 5.57 -5.87
CA THR A 38 -8.77 5.79 -4.51
C THR A 38 -9.36 4.51 -3.91
N MET A 39 -10.18 3.77 -4.65
CA MET A 39 -10.72 2.49 -4.17
C MET A 39 -9.61 1.45 -3.92
N ALA A 40 -8.62 1.34 -4.81
CA ALA A 40 -7.51 0.42 -4.62
C ALA A 40 -6.70 0.78 -3.37
N LYS A 41 -6.43 2.08 -3.16
CA LYS A 41 -5.74 2.57 -1.97
C LYS A 41 -6.51 2.25 -0.69
N GLU A 42 -7.82 2.52 -0.66
CA GLU A 42 -8.68 2.21 0.50
C GLU A 42 -8.68 0.72 0.84
N ILE A 43 -8.75 -0.16 -0.18
CA ILE A 43 -8.68 -1.61 0.03
C ILE A 43 -7.34 -2.00 0.67
N GLN A 44 -6.22 -1.53 0.10
CA GLN A 44 -4.88 -1.81 0.62
C GLN A 44 -4.71 -1.30 2.05
N GLU A 45 -5.19 -0.10 2.36
CA GLU A 45 -5.10 0.46 3.71
C GLU A 45 -5.89 -0.37 4.72
N ARG A 46 -7.08 -0.87 4.35
CA ARG A 46 -7.89 -1.75 5.22
C ARG A 46 -7.27 -3.14 5.39
N GLU A 47 -6.74 -3.73 4.33
CA GLU A 47 -6.06 -5.02 4.39
C GLU A 47 -4.77 -4.92 5.23
N ASN A 48 -4.01 -3.84 5.08
CA ASN A 48 -2.82 -3.60 5.91
C ASN A 48 -3.18 -3.32 7.36
N GLN A 49 -4.30 -2.64 7.64
CA GLN A 49 -4.81 -2.51 9.01
C GLN A 49 -5.17 -3.87 9.60
N ASP A 50 -5.77 -4.77 8.82
CA ASP A 50 -6.08 -6.13 9.27
C ASP A 50 -4.81 -6.93 9.54
N LEU A 51 -3.79 -6.84 8.67
CA LEU A 51 -2.48 -7.45 8.89
C LEU A 51 -1.78 -6.89 10.14
N LEU A 52 -1.79 -5.57 10.32
CA LEU A 52 -1.21 -4.93 11.49
C LEU A 52 -1.92 -5.38 12.77
N ASN A 53 -3.26 -5.44 12.74
CA ASN A 53 -4.04 -5.96 13.86
C ASN A 53 -3.71 -7.42 14.15
N TYR A 54 -3.57 -8.25 13.11
CA TYR A 54 -3.16 -9.64 13.25
C TYR A 54 -1.78 -9.76 13.90
N ILE A 55 -0.79 -8.99 13.44
CA ILE A 55 0.57 -8.98 14.02
C ILE A 55 0.51 -8.56 15.49
N ASN A 56 -0.17 -7.45 15.80
CA ASN A 56 -0.26 -6.96 17.17
C ASN A 56 -0.99 -7.92 18.13
N GLN A 57 -1.91 -8.74 17.62
CA GLN A 57 -2.65 -9.71 18.43
C GLN A 57 -1.94 -11.06 18.57
N ASN A 58 -1.13 -11.46 17.59
CA ASN A 58 -0.61 -12.83 17.49
C ASN A 58 0.92 -12.91 17.53
N CYS A 59 1.63 -11.79 17.41
CA CYS A 59 3.08 -11.72 17.49
C CYS A 59 3.47 -10.90 18.71
N GLU A 60 4.28 -11.49 19.59
CA GLU A 60 4.92 -10.73 20.66
C GLU A 60 5.96 -9.79 20.07
N PHE A 61 6.19 -8.65 20.73
CA PHE A 61 7.33 -7.81 20.40
C PHE A 61 8.62 -8.60 20.61
N VAL A 62 9.61 -8.36 19.73
CA VAL A 62 10.95 -8.90 19.92
C VAL A 62 11.52 -8.43 21.26
N SER A 63 12.41 -9.22 21.84
CA SER A 63 13.06 -8.82 23.10
C SER A 63 13.90 -7.54 22.88
N PRO A 64 14.14 -6.72 23.93
CA PRO A 64 14.98 -5.52 23.80
C PRO A 64 16.40 -5.81 23.31
N GLU A 65 16.90 -7.02 23.56
CA GLU A 65 18.21 -7.48 23.09
C GLU A 65 18.19 -7.75 21.57
N GLU A 66 17.17 -8.46 21.07
CA GLU A 66 16.98 -8.68 19.64
C GLU A 66 16.67 -7.38 18.89
N GLU A 67 15.85 -6.49 19.47
CA GLU A 67 15.57 -5.18 18.91
C GLU A 67 16.86 -4.37 18.75
N LYS A 68 17.74 -4.40 19.75
CA LYS A 68 19.02 -3.72 19.71
C LYS A 68 19.93 -4.29 18.63
N ASP A 69 19.98 -5.62 18.47
CA ASP A 69 20.77 -6.25 17.41
C ASP A 69 20.25 -5.86 16.02
N ILE A 70 18.93 -5.79 15.83
CA ILE A 70 18.31 -5.30 14.59
C ILE A 70 18.68 -3.83 14.35
N MET A 71 18.58 -2.97 15.37
CA MET A 71 18.95 -1.55 15.27
C MET A 71 20.42 -1.36 14.90
N LEU A 72 21.32 -2.19 15.43
CA LEU A 72 22.74 -2.19 15.05
C LEU A 72 22.96 -2.60 13.60
N LEU A 73 22.20 -3.60 13.10
CA LEU A 73 22.27 -4.00 11.68
C LEU A 73 21.79 -2.90 10.73
N LEU A 74 20.88 -2.05 11.18
CA LEU A 74 20.31 -0.95 10.38
C LEU A 74 21.09 0.36 10.51
N GLU A 75 22.05 0.48 11.45
CA GLU A 75 22.76 1.74 11.75
C GLU A 75 23.53 2.30 10.54
N ASP A 76 24.04 1.41 9.69
CA ASP A 76 24.81 1.76 8.49
C ASP A 76 23.96 1.78 7.20
N ILE A 77 22.65 1.59 7.30
CA ILE A 77 21.72 1.55 6.15
C ILE A 77 20.90 2.85 6.12
N ASP A 78 21.02 3.62 5.05
CA ASP A 78 20.10 4.74 4.82
C ASP A 78 18.76 4.20 4.31
N LEU A 79 17.80 4.05 5.23
CA LEU A 79 16.46 3.56 4.93
C LEU A 79 15.63 4.49 4.02
N ASN A 80 16.15 5.67 3.67
CA ASN A 80 15.53 6.59 2.73
C ASN A 80 16.20 6.56 1.35
N ASP A 81 17.28 5.77 1.19
CA ASP A 81 17.98 5.58 -0.08
C ASP A 81 17.75 4.15 -0.59
N ASP A 82 16.83 4.02 -1.54
CA ASP A 82 16.47 2.74 -2.15
C ASP A 82 17.52 2.27 -3.19
N SER A 83 18.64 2.99 -3.39
CA SER A 83 19.60 2.67 -4.46
C SER A 83 20.51 1.48 -4.17
N ASP A 84 20.71 1.15 -2.89
CA ASP A 84 21.54 0.04 -2.44
C ASP A 84 20.74 -1.26 -2.20
N GLY A 85 19.40 -1.20 -2.26
CA GLY A 85 18.50 -2.34 -2.11
C GLY A 85 18.22 -3.06 -3.43
N VAL A 86 18.07 -4.39 -3.39
CA VAL A 86 17.57 -5.19 -4.52
C VAL A 86 16.27 -5.85 -4.10
N GLU A 87 15.23 -5.72 -4.92
CA GLU A 87 13.97 -6.44 -4.73
C GLU A 87 14.19 -7.93 -4.99
N VAL A 88 13.83 -8.78 -4.01
CA VAL A 88 13.99 -10.22 -4.07
C VAL A 88 12.62 -10.89 -3.99
N THR A 89 12.32 -11.79 -4.92
CA THR A 89 11.07 -12.55 -4.91
C THR A 89 11.18 -13.79 -4.03
N VAL A 90 10.03 -14.36 -3.64
CA VAL A 90 10.00 -15.63 -2.89
C VAL A 90 10.65 -16.76 -3.69
N ASP A 91 10.50 -16.76 -5.01
CA ASP A 91 11.13 -17.75 -5.89
C ASP A 91 12.66 -17.63 -5.88
N ASP A 92 13.21 -16.43 -5.74
CA ASP A 92 14.66 -16.21 -5.63
C ASP A 92 15.25 -16.81 -4.34
N ILE A 93 14.45 -16.88 -3.27
CA ILE A 93 14.85 -17.44 -1.97
C ILE A 93 14.68 -18.97 -1.95
N LEU A 94 13.64 -19.48 -2.59
CA LEU A 94 13.30 -20.91 -2.58
C LEU A 94 14.09 -21.76 -3.58
N GLN A 95 14.84 -21.15 -4.50
CA GLN A 95 15.68 -21.85 -5.50
C GLN A 95 17.14 -22.07 -5.05
N GLY A 96 17.42 -21.96 -3.74
CA GLY A 96 18.71 -22.31 -3.14
C GLY A 96 19.10 -23.78 -3.31
#